data_AF-A0A0Q5HE65-F1
#
_entry.id   AF-A0A0Q5HE65-F1
#
_cell.length_a   1.000
_cell.length_b   1.000
_cell.length_c   1.000
_cell.angle_alpha   90.00
_cell.angle_beta   90.00
_cell.angle_gamma   90.00
#
_symmetry.space_group_name_H-M   'P 1'
#
loop_
_entity.id
_entity.type
_entity.pdbx_description
1 polymer ?
#
loop_
_entity_poly.entity_id
_entity_poly.type
_entity_poly.pdbx_seq_one_letter_code
_entity_poly.pdbx_strand_id
1 'polypeptide(L)'
;MKGFTPGLLDRLMDEHSLPGIEQIKDLVARELEALLNTRAALPDALFDRFPLARASILNDGLLDFASFCLTSDEDRAAICASLKTAIETHAPRLKDVSAVLQPSSLR
;
A
#
# COMPACT_ATOMS: atom_id res chain seq x y z
N MET A 1 -14.68 -31.92 -14.44
CA MET A 1 -15.58 -31.65 -13.30
C MET A 1 -15.28 -30.24 -12.81
N LYS A 2 -16.22 -29.30 -12.96
CA LYS A 2 -16.04 -27.91 -12.50
C LYS A 2 -15.98 -27.94 -10.98
N GLY A 3 -14.83 -27.54 -10.43
CA GLY A 3 -14.64 -27.43 -8.98
C GLY A 3 -15.69 -26.50 -8.40
N PHE A 4 -16.42 -26.98 -7.41
CA PHE A 4 -17.34 -26.18 -6.62
C PHE A 4 -16.51 -25.08 -5.95
N THR A 5 -16.70 -23.83 -6.37
CA THR A 5 -16.11 -22.69 -5.67
C THR A 5 -17.05 -22.33 -4.53
N PRO A 6 -16.67 -22.58 -3.27
CA PRO A 6 -17.56 -22.35 -2.13
C PRO A 6 -18.03 -20.89 -2.07
N GLY A 7 -19.29 -20.72 -1.67
CA GLY A 7 -19.89 -19.40 -1.45
C GLY A 7 -19.16 -18.63 -0.35
N LEU A 8 -19.35 -17.31 -0.31
CA LEU A 8 -18.72 -16.44 0.70
C LEU A 8 -19.05 -16.90 2.14
N LEU A 9 -20.30 -17.28 2.39
CA LEU A 9 -20.75 -17.77 3.69
C LEU A 9 -20.15 -19.14 4.03
N ASP A 10 -20.03 -20.05 3.06
CA ASP A 10 -19.33 -21.33 3.24
C ASP A 10 -17.87 -21.09 3.66
N ARG A 11 -17.15 -20.18 2.99
CA ARG A 11 -15.76 -19.84 3.35
C ARG A 11 -15.63 -19.15 4.71
N LEU A 12 -16.66 -18.45 5.17
CA LEU A 12 -16.70 -17.80 6.48
C LEU A 12 -17.06 -18.78 7.60
N MET A 13 -17.82 -19.84 7.29
CA MET A 13 -18.29 -20.86 8.23
C MET A 13 -17.39 -22.09 8.30
N ASP A 14 -16.62 -22.36 7.25
CA ASP A 14 -15.59 -23.40 7.25
C ASP A 14 -14.55 -23.03 8.32
N GLU A 15 -14.34 -23.92 9.28
CA GLU A 15 -13.46 -23.72 10.43
C GLU A 15 -12.09 -23.23 9.96
N HIS A 16 -11.83 -21.94 10.21
CA HIS A 16 -10.61 -21.17 9.97
C HIS A 16 -9.37 -21.99 9.57
N SER A 17 -9.33 -22.47 8.32
CA SER A 17 -8.06 -22.84 7.72
C SER A 17 -7.29 -21.54 7.60
N LEU A 18 -6.33 -21.34 8.50
CA LEU A 18 -5.48 -20.17 8.49
C LEU A 18 -4.91 -20.07 7.06
N PRO A 19 -5.05 -18.91 6.40
CA PRO A 19 -4.60 -18.77 5.03
C PRO A 19 -3.15 -19.20 4.94
N GLY A 20 -2.86 -20.05 3.94
CA GLY A 20 -1.50 -20.47 3.66
C GLY A 20 -0.63 -19.25 3.36
N ILE A 21 0.68 -19.38 3.56
CA ILE A 21 1.64 -18.28 3.36
C ILE A 21 1.50 -17.60 1.99
N GLU A 22 1.24 -18.36 0.92
CA GLU A 22 1.04 -17.81 -0.42
C GLU A 22 -0.25 -16.99 -0.53
N GLN A 23 -1.34 -17.42 0.10
CA GLN A 23 -2.59 -16.66 0.14
C GLN A 23 -2.43 -15.36 0.93
N ILE A 24 -1.65 -15.38 2.02
CA ILE A 24 -1.31 -14.16 2.77
C ILE A 24 -0.51 -13.19 1.88
N LYS A 25 0.48 -13.69 1.13
CA LYS A 25 1.26 -12.87 0.19
C LYS A 25 0.37 -12.25 -0.89
N ASP A 26 -0.57 -13.01 -1.46
CA ASP A 26 -1.50 -12.51 -2.47
C ASP A 26 -2.42 -11.41 -1.91
N LEU A 27 -2.90 -11.59 -0.68
CA LEU A 27 -3.70 -10.57 0.01
C LEU A 27 -2.90 -9.29 0.24
N VAL A 28 -1.65 -9.42 0.71
CA VAL A 28 -0.74 -8.29 0.92
C VAL A 28 -0.42 -7.59 -0.40
N ALA A 29 -0.12 -8.33 -1.47
CA ALA A 29 0.17 -7.77 -2.77
C ALA A 29 -1.00 -6.94 -3.31
N ARG A 30 -2.23 -7.44 -3.16
CA ARG A 30 -3.45 -6.73 -3.56
C ARG A 30 -3.68 -5.47 -2.72
N GLU A 31 -3.46 -5.54 -1.41
CA GLU A 31 -3.58 -4.37 -0.52
C GLU A 31 -2.56 -3.29 -0.91
N LEU A 32 -1.30 -3.69 -1.16
CA LEU A 32 -0.26 -2.76 -1.63
C LEU A 32 -0.60 -2.19 -3.01
N GLU A 33 -1.08 -2.99 -3.95
CA GLU A 33 -1.49 -2.50 -5.27
C GLU A 33 -2.60 -1.44 -5.17
N ALA A 34 -3.60 -1.66 -4.30
CA ALA A 34 -4.66 -0.70 -4.07
C ALA A 34 -4.11 0.61 -3.47
N LEU A 35 -3.24 0.51 -2.47
CA LEU A 35 -2.59 1.67 -1.83
C LEU A 35 -1.74 2.46 -2.84
N LEU A 36 -0.89 1.78 -3.62
CA LEU A 36 0.04 2.41 -4.55
C LEU A 36 -0.65 3.05 -5.75
N ASN A 37 -1.82 2.54 -6.15
CA ASN A 37 -2.62 3.12 -7.23
C ASN A 37 -3.58 4.23 -6.76
N THR A 38 -3.73 4.43 -5.45
CA THR A 38 -4.56 5.49 -4.89
C THR A 38 -3.73 6.76 -4.75
N ARG A 39 -4.27 7.91 -5.18
CA ARG A 39 -3.63 9.22 -4.99
C ARG A 39 -4.24 9.91 -3.77
N ALA A 40 -3.39 10.38 -2.86
CA ALA A 40 -3.80 11.22 -1.75
C ALA A 40 -4.34 12.56 -2.30
N ALA A 41 -5.58 12.90 -1.94
CA ALA A 41 -6.27 14.07 -2.48
C ALA A 41 -6.03 15.36 -1.68
N LEU A 42 -5.60 15.22 -0.42
CA LEU A 42 -5.47 16.33 0.52
C LEU A 42 -3.99 16.64 0.79
N PRO A 43 -3.61 17.92 0.95
CA PRO A 43 -2.24 18.29 1.27
C PRO A 43 -1.91 17.93 2.72
N ASP A 44 -0.70 17.46 2.97
CA ASP A 44 -0.24 17.00 4.30
C ASP A 44 -0.42 18.05 5.41
N ALA A 45 -0.25 19.34 5.08
CA ALA A 45 -0.40 20.45 6.02
C ALA A 45 -1.82 20.57 6.61
N LEU A 46 -2.83 20.06 5.90
CA LEU A 46 -4.22 20.06 6.39
C LEU A 46 -4.36 19.20 7.66
N PHE A 47 -3.54 18.15 7.79
CA PHE A 47 -3.61 17.21 8.89
C PHE A 47 -2.78 17.58 10.12
N ASP A 48 -2.04 18.70 10.10
CA ASP A 48 -1.19 19.14 11.22
C ASP A 48 -1.98 19.32 12.53
N ARG A 49 -3.24 19.73 12.41
CA ARG A 49 -4.17 19.89 13.54
C ARG A 49 -5.06 18.66 13.79
N PHE A 50 -4.99 17.65 12.93
CA PHE A 50 -5.88 16.49 12.93
C PHE A 50 -5.09 15.18 12.76
N PRO A 51 -4.29 14.76 13.77
CA PRO A 51 -3.41 13.60 13.66
C PRO A 51 -4.18 12.28 13.42
N LEU A 52 -5.39 12.13 13.96
CA LEU A 52 -6.23 10.96 13.69
C LEU A 52 -6.74 10.92 12.24
N ALA A 53 -6.97 12.08 11.63
CA ALA A 53 -7.35 12.16 10.22
C ALA A 53 -6.18 11.83 9.29
N ARG A 54 -4.94 12.15 9.69
CA ARG A 54 -3.71 11.78 8.96
C ARG A 54 -3.55 10.27 8.78
N ALA A 55 -3.98 9.47 9.75
CA ALA A 55 -3.92 8.01 9.73
C ALA A 55 -5.24 7.37 9.24
N SER A 56 -6.15 8.16 8.68
CA SER A 56 -7.45 7.69 8.20
C SER A 56 -7.48 7.57 6.68
N ILE A 57 -8.59 7.05 6.15
CA ILE A 57 -8.85 6.96 4.70
C ILE A 57 -8.76 8.31 3.97
N LEU A 58 -8.87 9.45 4.68
CA LEU A 58 -8.73 10.79 4.09
C LEU A 58 -7.31 11.07 3.58
N ASN A 59 -6.32 10.36 4.10
CA ASN A 59 -4.92 10.45 3.70
C ASN A 59 -4.40 9.11 3.16
N ASP A 60 -5.30 8.29 2.60
CA ASP A 60 -4.93 7.04 1.95
C ASP A 60 -4.37 7.30 0.55
N GLY A 61 -3.37 6.51 0.16
CA GLY A 61 -2.66 6.64 -1.11
C GLY A 61 -1.35 7.41 -1.06
N LEU A 62 -0.82 7.67 -2.25
CA LEU A 62 0.48 8.31 -2.48
C LEU A 62 0.36 9.75 -2.92
N LEU A 63 1.42 10.52 -2.66
CA LEU A 63 1.59 11.86 -3.22
C LEU A 63 1.71 11.79 -4.74
N ASP A 64 1.29 12.85 -5.43
CA ASP A 64 1.48 12.95 -6.87
C ASP A 64 2.95 13.25 -7.21
N PHE A 65 3.64 12.23 -7.71
CA PHE A 65 5.05 12.35 -8.11
C PHE A 65 5.26 12.95 -9.51
N ALA A 66 4.22 13.39 -10.21
CA ALA A 66 4.36 13.93 -11.58
C ALA A 66 5.29 15.16 -11.68
N SER A 67 5.52 15.86 -10.55
CA SER A 67 6.41 17.01 -10.46
C SER A 67 7.85 16.66 -10.05
N PHE A 68 8.14 15.40 -9.71
CA PHE A 68 9.42 14.96 -9.17
C PHE A 68 10.39 14.59 -10.30
N CYS A 69 11.67 14.91 -10.12
CA CYS A 69 12.73 14.55 -11.04
C CYS A 69 13.38 13.21 -10.66
N LEU A 70 13.17 12.16 -11.45
CA LEU A 70 13.75 10.83 -11.17
C LEU A 70 15.28 10.76 -11.27
N THR A 71 15.95 11.81 -11.75
CA THR A 71 17.43 11.92 -11.74
C THR A 71 17.96 12.73 -10.56
N SER A 72 17.09 13.39 -9.78
CA SER A 72 17.46 14.10 -8.56
C SER A 72 17.49 13.12 -7.39
N ASP A 73 18.62 13.05 -6.69
CA ASP A 73 18.71 12.18 -5.50
C ASP A 73 17.76 12.62 -4.39
N GLU A 74 17.49 13.92 -4.27
CA GLU A 74 16.55 14.47 -3.29
C GLU A 74 15.11 14.03 -3.59
N ASP A 75 14.67 14.18 -4.84
CA ASP A 75 13.33 13.77 -5.25
C ASP A 75 13.14 12.25 -5.14
N ARG A 76 14.17 11.47 -5.49
CA ARG A 76 14.17 10.02 -5.31
C ARG A 76 14.04 9.62 -3.85
N ALA A 77 14.77 10.29 -2.95
CA ALA A 77 14.68 10.05 -1.52
C ALA A 77 13.29 10.41 -0.98
N ALA A 78 12.71 11.52 -1.43
CA ALA A 78 11.37 11.96 -1.05
C ALA A 78 10.28 10.97 -1.52
N ILE A 79 10.37 10.43 -2.74
CA ILE A 79 9.47 9.37 -3.23
C ILE A 79 9.57 8.13 -2.34
N CYS A 80 10.79 7.64 -2.07
CA CYS A 80 11.01 6.47 -1.21
C CYS A 80 10.47 6.67 0.21
N ALA A 81 10.66 7.87 0.79
CA ALA A 81 10.16 8.21 2.12
C ALA A 81 8.62 8.28 2.14
N SER A 82 8.00 8.84 1.10
CA SER A 82 6.54 8.89 0.95
C SER A 82 5.94 7.48 0.84
N LEU A 83 6.51 6.62 -0.01
CA LEU A 83 6.11 5.22 -0.14
C LEU A 83 6.18 4.47 1.20
N LYS A 84 7.31 4.61 1.89
CA LYS A 84 7.51 3.97 3.20
C LYS A 84 6.46 4.44 4.20
N THR A 85 6.25 5.75 4.32
CA THR A 85 5.30 6.34 5.27
C THR A 85 3.86 5.89 4.99
N ALA A 86 3.44 5.86 3.72
CA ALA A 86 2.11 5.41 3.34
C ALA A 86 1.88 3.94 3.70
N ILE A 87 2.86 3.07 3.40
CA ILE A 87 2.77 1.63 3.72
C ILE A 87 2.77 1.41 5.23
N GLU A 88 3.64 2.06 6.00
CA GLU A 88 3.70 1.91 7.46
C GLU A 88 2.40 2.39 8.15
N THR A 89 1.76 3.41 7.58
CA THR A 89 0.49 3.97 8.10
C THR A 89 -0.70 3.05 7.80
N HIS A 90 -0.84 2.62 6.54
CA HIS A 90 -2.06 1.95 6.07
C HIS A 90 -1.96 0.42 6.05
N ALA A 91 -0.76 -0.14 6.13
CA ALA A 91 -0.50 -1.59 6.19
C ALA A 91 0.27 -1.99 7.47
N PRO A 92 -0.32 -1.83 8.67
CA PRO A 92 0.39 -2.02 9.96
C PRO A 92 0.89 -3.44 10.21
N ARG A 93 0.42 -4.42 9.43
CA ARG A 93 0.86 -5.83 9.47
C ARG A 93 2.24 -6.02 8.82
N LEU A 94 2.65 -5.14 7.92
CA LEU A 94 3.99 -5.14 7.34
C LEU A 94 4.95 -4.43 8.31
N LYS A 95 6.03 -5.13 8.66
CA LYS A 95 7.12 -4.59 9.48
C LYS A 95 8.38 -4.47 8.61
N ASP A 96 9.31 -3.61 9.05
CA ASP A 96 10.61 -3.41 8.38
C ASP A 96 10.49 -2.97 6.91
N VAL A 97 9.60 -1.99 6.66
CA VAL A 97 9.33 -1.47 5.31
C VAL A 97 10.51 -0.63 4.80
N SER A 98 10.94 -0.92 3.58
CA SER A 98 11.91 -0.12 2.83
C SER A 98 11.50 0.01 1.37
N ALA A 99 11.83 1.14 0.76
CA ALA A 99 11.54 1.43 -0.64
C ALA A 99 12.82 1.91 -1.33
N VAL A 100 13.10 1.38 -2.53
CA VAL A 100 14.25 1.76 -3.35
C VAL A 100 13.78 1.90 -4.79
N LEU A 101 14.00 3.07 -5.38
CA LEU A 101 13.80 3.28 -6.81
C LEU A 101 14.91 2.62 -7.60
N GLN A 102 14.58 1.56 -8.34
CA GLN A 102 15.52 0.95 -9.27
C GLN A 102 15.58 1.76 -10.57
N PRO A 103 16.77 1.96 -11.15
CA PRO A 103 16.88 2.52 -12.49
C PRO A 103 16.11 1.62 -13.45
N SER A 104 15.32 2.21 -14.34
CA SER A 104 14.59 1.47 -15.36
C SER A 104 15.60 0.77 -16.27
N SER A 105 15.80 -0.53 -16.06
CA SER A 105 16.46 -1.38 -17.04
C SER A 105 15.58 -1.41 -18.28
N LEU A 106 15.86 -0.52 -19.24
CA LEU A 106 15.27 -0.55 -20.58
C LEU A 106 15.39 -1.99 -21.11
N ARG A 107 14.25 -2.66 -21.28
CA ARG A 107 14.10 -3.83 -22.14
C ARG A 107 13.39 -3.38 -23.42
#